data_AF-A0A387FU17-F1
#
_entry.id   AF-A0A387FU17-F1
#
_cell.length_a   1.000
_cell.length_b   1.000
_cell.length_c   1.000
_cell.angle_alpha   90.00
_cell.angle_beta   90.00
_cell.angle_gamma   90.00
#
_symmetry.space_group_name_H-M   'P 1'
#
loop_
_entity.id
_entity.type
_entity.pdbx_description
1 polymer ?
#
loop_
_entity_poly.entity_id
_entity_poly.type
_entity_poly.pdbx_seq_one_letter_code
_entity_poly.pdbx_strand_id
1 'polypeptide(L)'
;MKTLALVVPSLISITFALSFNALAANTATTGNSNSGQCAKMVNSINDGLKSSSISAADRKRAQALVTEALKRCKADDYSGADSYFIEALKLLHK
;
A
#
# COMPACT_ATOMS: atom_id res chain seq x y z
N MET A 1 -53.38 -1.71 10.14
CA MET A 1 -52.25 -2.40 9.47
C MET A 1 -51.24 -1.34 9.09
N LYS A 2 -49.96 -1.57 9.42
CA LYS A 2 -48.93 -0.56 9.71
C LYS A 2 -47.88 -0.61 8.60
N THR A 3 -47.73 0.45 7.82
CA THR A 3 -46.63 0.59 6.84
C THR A 3 -45.60 1.55 7.41
N LEU A 4 -44.51 0.97 7.92
CA LEU A 4 -43.32 1.69 8.37
C LEU A 4 -42.47 2.02 7.15
N ALA A 5 -42.33 3.30 6.83
CA ALA A 5 -41.33 3.80 5.91
C ALA A 5 -39.95 3.77 6.60
N LEU A 6 -39.13 2.78 6.25
CA LEU A 6 -37.72 2.73 6.64
C LEU A 6 -36.91 3.58 5.67
N VAL A 7 -36.61 4.81 6.08
CA VAL A 7 -35.49 5.59 5.56
C VAL A 7 -34.25 5.12 6.31
N VAL A 8 -33.38 4.36 5.66
CA VAL A 8 -32.05 4.04 6.17
C VAL A 8 -31.04 4.72 5.25
N PRO A 9 -30.23 5.68 5.76
CA PRO A 9 -29.20 6.32 4.96
C PRO A 9 -28.13 5.30 4.59
N SER A 10 -27.76 5.31 3.32
CA SER A 10 -26.71 4.47 2.73
C SER A 10 -25.39 4.66 3.45
N LEU A 11 -25.10 3.79 4.41
CA LEU A 11 -23.75 3.53 4.89
C LEU A 11 -23.03 2.80 3.76
N ILE A 12 -22.28 3.58 2.97
CA ILE A 12 -21.33 3.09 1.98
C ILE A 12 -20.19 2.43 2.77
N SER A 13 -20.41 1.16 3.13
CA SER A 13 -19.37 0.25 3.59
C SER A 13 -18.43 0.02 2.41
N ILE A 14 -17.35 0.80 2.33
CA ILE A 14 -16.22 0.51 1.47
C ILE A 14 -15.50 -0.70 2.10
N THR A 15 -16.05 -1.88 1.87
CA THR A 15 -15.36 -3.14 2.13
C THR A 15 -14.24 -3.22 1.09
N PHE A 16 -13.08 -2.69 1.45
CA PHE A 16 -11.87 -2.80 0.66
C PHE A 16 -11.36 -4.24 0.77
N ALA A 17 -11.98 -5.14 0.00
CA ALA A 17 -11.43 -6.45 -0.28
C ALA A 17 -10.18 -6.24 -1.13
N LEU A 18 -9.01 -6.23 -0.46
CA LEU A 18 -7.72 -6.42 -1.10
C LEU A 18 -7.70 -7.83 -1.70
N SER A 19 -8.25 -7.98 -2.90
CA SER A 19 -8.04 -9.15 -3.74
C SER A 19 -6.58 -9.12 -4.18
N PHE A 20 -5.74 -9.78 -3.39
CA PHE A 20 -4.39 -10.18 -3.77
C PHE A 20 -4.50 -11.17 -4.92
N ASN A 21 -4.67 -10.67 -6.14
CA ASN A 21 -4.27 -11.40 -7.33
C ASN A 21 -2.74 -11.50 -7.24
N ALA A 22 -2.29 -12.62 -6.68
CA ALA A 22 -0.91 -13.07 -6.75
C ALA A 22 -0.58 -13.27 -8.23
N LEU A 23 -0.19 -12.19 -8.90
CA LEU A 23 0.39 -12.24 -10.22
C LEU A 23 1.76 -12.89 -10.03
N ALA A 24 1.83 -14.16 -10.40
CA ALA A 24 3.04 -14.95 -10.50
C ALA A 24 4.02 -14.24 -11.44
N ALA A 25 4.87 -13.39 -10.89
CA ALA A 25 6.03 -12.85 -11.57
C ALA A 25 7.25 -13.64 -11.09
N ASN A 26 7.69 -14.56 -11.94
CA ASN A 26 9.05 -15.11 -11.90
C ASN A 26 10.05 -13.98 -11.72
N THR A 27 10.79 -13.90 -10.62
CA THR A 27 12.16 -13.35 -10.67
C THR A 27 13.00 -13.67 -9.43
N ALA A 28 14.17 -14.25 -9.73
CA ALA A 28 15.47 -14.02 -9.12
C ALA A 28 15.66 -14.29 -7.62
N THR A 29 16.33 -15.40 -7.35
CA THR A 29 17.39 -15.52 -6.35
C THR A 29 18.23 -14.25 -6.25
N THR A 30 18.15 -13.51 -5.15
CA THR A 30 19.25 -12.65 -4.70
C THR A 30 19.33 -12.71 -3.18
N GLY A 31 20.37 -13.39 -2.69
CA GLY A 31 20.62 -13.57 -1.28
C GLY A 31 21.01 -12.27 -0.55
N ASN A 32 20.62 -12.23 0.73
CA ASN A 32 21.43 -11.74 1.85
C ASN A 32 21.80 -10.24 1.96
N SER A 33 21.03 -9.29 1.41
CA SER A 33 21.21 -7.85 1.74
C SER A 33 19.92 -7.02 1.72
N ASN A 34 18.75 -7.65 1.76
CA ASN A 34 17.49 -6.99 1.41
C ASN A 34 16.86 -6.14 2.54
N SER A 35 17.29 -6.29 3.81
CA SER A 35 16.89 -5.38 4.89
C SER A 35 17.28 -3.92 4.59
N GLY A 36 18.47 -3.71 4.01
CA GLY A 36 18.93 -2.39 3.58
C GLY A 36 18.15 -1.83 2.38
N GLN A 37 17.65 -2.70 1.49
CA GLN A 37 16.83 -2.27 0.34
C GLN A 37 15.47 -1.73 0.79
N CYS A 38 14.80 -2.41 1.73
CA CYS A 38 13.54 -1.92 2.27
C CYS A 38 13.68 -0.56 2.95
N ALA A 39 14.73 -0.36 3.75
CA ALA A 39 15.01 0.93 4.37
C ALA A 39 15.26 2.03 3.32
N LYS A 40 15.99 1.72 2.23
CA LYS A 40 16.19 2.63 1.10
C LYS A 40 14.87 3.03 0.44
N MET A 41 14.01 2.08 0.12
CA MET A 41 12.71 2.34 -0.51
C MET A 41 11.81 3.19 0.37
N VAL A 42 11.73 2.90 1.67
CA VAL A 42 11.00 3.71 2.64
C VAL A 42 11.49 5.16 2.63
N ASN A 43 12.81 5.35 2.60
CA ASN A 43 13.39 6.68 2.59
C ASN A 43 13.08 7.42 1.28
N SER A 44 13.22 6.77 0.13
CA SER A 44 12.85 7.35 -1.18
C SER A 44 11.37 7.75 -1.24
N ILE A 45 10.47 6.95 -0.67
CA ILE A 45 9.05 7.30 -0.60
C ILE A 45 8.83 8.47 0.35
N ASN A 46 9.49 8.51 1.51
CA ASN A 46 9.38 9.65 2.43
C ASN A 46 9.90 10.96 1.83
N ASP A 47 11.02 10.91 1.09
CA ASP A 47 11.52 12.07 0.34
C ASP A 47 10.56 12.46 -0.78
N GLY A 48 10.01 11.48 -1.51
CA GLY A 48 8.96 11.71 -2.49
C GLY A 48 7.72 12.36 -1.86
N LEU A 49 7.28 11.92 -0.67
CA LEU A 49 6.14 12.50 0.04
C LEU A 49 6.40 13.95 0.45
N LYS A 50 7.63 14.29 0.83
CA LYS A 50 8.03 15.66 1.17
C LYS A 50 8.09 16.56 -0.06
N SER A 51 8.58 16.03 -1.19
CA SER A 51 8.76 16.80 -2.42
C SER A 51 7.50 16.87 -3.29
N SER A 52 6.60 15.88 -3.20
CA SER A 52 5.39 15.81 -4.01
C SER A 52 4.24 16.62 -3.42
N SER A 53 3.57 17.38 -4.29
CA SER A 53 2.37 18.15 -3.98
C SER A 53 1.09 17.30 -4.00
N ILE A 54 1.15 16.07 -3.46
CA ILE A 54 0.01 15.16 -3.42
C ILE A 54 -0.97 15.49 -2.28
N SER A 55 -2.22 15.09 -2.49
CA SER A 55 -3.30 15.26 -1.51
C SER A 55 -2.99 14.56 -0.18
N ALA A 56 -3.60 15.04 0.91
CA ALA A 56 -3.47 14.39 2.23
C ALA A 56 -4.00 12.94 2.21
N ALA A 57 -5.00 12.64 1.38
CA ALA A 57 -5.55 11.30 1.22
C ALA A 57 -4.54 10.35 0.56
N ASP A 58 -3.87 10.79 -0.52
CA ASP A 58 -2.86 9.99 -1.20
C ASP A 58 -1.60 9.83 -0.33
N ARG A 59 -1.25 10.86 0.44
CA ARG A 59 -0.14 10.81 1.41
C ARG A 59 -0.39 9.75 2.48
N LYS A 60 -1.61 9.68 3.01
CA LYS A 60 -2.03 8.66 3.98
C LYS A 60 -2.03 7.25 3.37
N ARG A 61 -2.45 7.11 2.11
CA ARG A 61 -2.41 5.84 1.36
C ARG A 61 -0.98 5.36 1.14
N ALA A 62 -0.07 6.24 0.70
CA ALA A 62 1.33 5.91 0.51
C ALA A 62 1.99 5.44 1.82
N GLN A 63 1.70 6.10 2.95
CA GLN A 63 2.20 5.67 4.27
C GLN A 63 1.64 4.31 4.72
N ALA A 64 0.37 4.01 4.41
CA ALA A 64 -0.22 2.71 4.71
C ALA A 64 0.47 1.58 3.90
N LEU A 65 0.73 1.82 2.61
CA LEU A 65 1.46 0.90 1.74
C LEU A 65 2.88 0.67 2.24
N VAL A 66 3.59 1.72 2.63
CA VAL A 66 4.94 1.63 3.25
C VAL A 66 4.91 0.79 4.54
N THR A 67 3.86 0.94 5.34
CA THR A 67 3.71 0.17 6.58
C THR A 67 3.52 -1.33 6.29
N GLU A 68 2.69 -1.68 5.30
CA GLU A 68 2.51 -3.08 4.88
C GLU A 68 3.79 -3.65 4.26
N ALA A 69 4.49 -2.87 3.43
CA ALA A 69 5.77 -3.24 2.86
C ALA A 69 6.80 -3.55 3.96
N LEU A 70 6.88 -2.72 5.00
CA LEU A 70 7.77 -2.96 6.14
C LEU A 70 7.45 -4.23 6.93
N LYS A 71 6.17 -4.60 7.07
CA LYS A 71 5.78 -5.88 7.70
C LYS A 71 6.31 -7.06 6.88
N ARG A 72 6.20 -6.97 5.56
CA ARG A 72 6.69 -7.99 4.62
C ARG A 72 8.21 -8.08 4.65
N CYS A 73 8.91 -6.94 4.64
CA CYS A 73 10.37 -6.89 4.80
C CYS A 73 10.84 -7.53 6.11
N LYS A 74 10.13 -7.31 7.22
CA LYS A 74 10.43 -7.95 8.51
C LYS A 74 10.19 -9.46 8.51
N ALA A 75 9.35 -9.95 7.61
CA ALA A 75 9.10 -11.37 7.39
C ALA A 75 9.99 -11.96 6.28
N ASP A 76 11.04 -11.24 5.85
CA ASP A 76 11.91 -11.59 4.72
C ASP A 76 11.18 -11.78 3.38
N ASP A 77 9.92 -11.32 3.27
CA ASP A 77 9.11 -11.30 2.05
C ASP A 77 9.37 -10.02 1.26
N TYR A 78 10.58 -9.91 0.72
CA TYR A 78 11.04 -8.71 0.01
C TYR A 78 10.28 -8.48 -1.30
N SER A 79 9.93 -9.54 -2.03
CA SER A 79 9.14 -9.44 -3.27
C SER A 79 7.70 -8.98 -2.98
N GLY A 80 7.11 -9.46 -1.89
CA GLY A 80 5.83 -8.95 -1.40
C GLY A 80 5.91 -7.47 -1.01
N ALA A 81 6.99 -7.06 -0.33
CA ALA A 81 7.20 -5.67 0.03
C ALA A 81 7.38 -4.73 -1.17
N ASP A 82 8.11 -5.16 -2.20
CA ASP A 82 8.40 -4.38 -3.40
C ASP A 82 7.11 -3.94 -4.12
N SER A 83 6.13 -4.84 -4.20
CA SER A 83 4.82 -4.54 -4.79
C SER A 83 4.11 -3.36 -4.11
N TYR A 84 4.14 -3.32 -2.78
CA TYR A 84 3.56 -2.22 -2.00
C TYR A 84 4.36 -0.92 -2.16
N PHE A 85 5.70 -1.00 -2.24
CA PHE A 85 6.54 0.18 -2.46
C PHE A 85 6.30 0.79 -3.85
N ILE A 86 6.15 -0.03 -4.89
CA ILE A 86 5.80 0.41 -6.24
C ILE A 86 4.44 1.13 -6.24
N GLU A 87 3.43 0.59 -5.55
CA GLU A 87 2.13 1.27 -5.43
C GLU A 87 2.23 2.60 -4.69
N ALA A 88 3.06 2.69 -3.64
CA ALA A 88 3.28 3.94 -2.92
C ALA A 88 3.94 5.00 -3.81
N LEU A 89 4.93 4.61 -4.63
CA LEU A 89 5.59 5.50 -5.58
C LEU A 89 4.63 5.98 -6.68
N LYS A 90 3.71 5.13 -7.15
CA LYS A 90 2.68 5.55 -8.13
C LYS A 90 1.78 6.66 -7.60
N LEU A 91 1.50 6.68 -6.29
CA LEU A 91 0.72 7.76 -5.67
C LEU A 91 1.49 9.08 -5.62
N LEU A 92 2.83 9.03 -5.57
CA LEU A 92 3.70 10.20 -5.51
C LEU A 92 3.87 10.91 -6.87
N HIS A 93 3.81 10.14 -7.96
CA HIS A 93 4.04 10.61 -9.33
C HIS A 93 2.73 10.73 -10.14
N LYS A 94 1.59 10.80 -9.46
CA LYS A 94 0.27 10.85 -10.07
C LYS A 94 -0.02 12.19 -10.76
#